data_AF-A0A2E0FIL7-F1
#
_entry.id   AF-A0A2E0FIL7-F1
#
_cell.length_a   1.000
_cell.length_b   1.000
_cell.length_c   1.000
_cell.angle_alpha   90.00
_cell.angle_beta   90.00
_cell.angle_gamma   90.00
#
_symmetry.space_group_name_H-M   'P 1'
#
loop_
_entity.id
_entity.type
_entity.pdbx_description
1 polymer ?
#
loop_
_entity_poly.entity_id
_entity_poly.type
_entity_poly.pdbx_seq_one_letter_code
_entity_poly.pdbx_strand_id
1 'polypeptide(L)'
;MRKWKVREVALCEGRHDVAGPNGVIEDFIYHNIENPNDFRQLQETANHWLDTMHDFESIHLYVTGLSQALTCFLARWTTRNLEMLSAGSVPIPLTVFHWNRDTESYDSHTFPLR
;
A
#
# COMPACT_ATOMS: atom_id res chain seq x y z
N MET A 1 14.68 -0.85 22.46
CA MET A 1 13.75 -1.49 21.51
C MET A 1 13.85 -0.74 20.19
N ARG A 2 14.24 -1.39 19.10
CA ARG A 2 14.26 -0.77 17.76
C ARG A 2 12.79 -0.55 17.36
N LYS A 3 12.37 0.71 17.16
CA LYS A 3 11.06 0.99 16.56
C LYS A 3 11.18 0.63 15.09
N TRP A 4 10.34 -0.28 14.63
CA TRP A 4 10.31 -0.69 13.24
C TRP A 4 9.78 0.48 12.41
N LYS A 5 10.44 0.85 11.30
CA LYS A 5 10.01 1.99 10.50
C LYS A 5 8.86 1.56 9.60
N VAL A 6 7.63 1.91 9.99
CA VAL A 6 6.40 1.63 9.23
C VAL A 6 6.18 2.76 8.22
N ARG A 7 5.85 2.41 6.97
CA ARG A 7 5.37 3.38 5.98
C ARG A 7 3.85 3.42 6.04
N GLU A 8 3.29 4.54 6.49
CA GLU A 8 1.85 4.80 6.42
C GLU A 8 1.55 5.54 5.10
N VAL A 9 0.70 4.95 4.27
CA VAL A 9 0.42 5.47 2.92
C VAL A 9 -1.04 5.20 2.53
N ALA A 10 -1.67 6.13 1.85
CA ALA A 10 -2.98 5.93 1.26
C ALA A 10 -2.84 5.46 -0.20
N LEU A 11 -3.76 4.61 -0.66
CA LEU A 11 -3.68 4.07 -2.02
C LEU A 11 -3.79 5.17 -3.06
N CYS A 12 -4.90 5.91 -3.06
CA CYS A 12 -5.13 6.99 -4.01
C CYS A 12 -5.31 8.31 -3.27
N GLU A 13 -4.74 9.38 -3.82
CA GLU A 13 -5.06 10.74 -3.42
C GLU A 13 -6.54 11.01 -3.71
N GLY A 14 -7.27 11.29 -2.64
CA GLY A 14 -8.72 11.49 -2.67
C GLY A 14 -9.09 12.95 -2.63
N ARG A 15 -10.41 13.21 -2.67
CA ARG A 15 -10.98 14.54 -2.38
C ARG A 15 -11.18 14.80 -0.88
N HIS A 16 -10.82 13.83 -0.05
CA HIS A 16 -11.01 13.85 1.39
C HIS A 16 -9.75 13.31 2.07
N ASP A 17 -9.47 13.84 3.26
CA ASP A 17 -8.35 13.40 4.08
C ASP A 17 -8.52 11.92 4.48
N VAL A 18 -7.42 11.19 4.44
CA VAL A 18 -7.35 9.81 4.95
C VAL A 18 -6.78 9.90 6.35
N ALA A 19 -7.62 9.75 7.37
CA ALA A 19 -7.16 9.74 8.75
C ALA A 19 -6.69 8.34 9.17
N GLY A 20 -5.40 8.21 9.50
CA GLY A 20 -4.83 7.07 10.20
C GLY A 20 -4.87 7.25 11.73
N PRO A 21 -4.44 6.25 12.50
CA PRO A 21 -4.41 6.30 13.96
C PRO A 21 -3.42 7.36 14.49
N ASN A 22 -2.44 7.76 13.69
CA ASN A 22 -1.41 8.74 14.06
C ASN A 22 -1.67 10.14 13.47
N GLY A 23 -2.78 10.37 12.76
CA GLY A 23 -3.10 11.63 12.09
C GLY A 23 -3.46 11.44 10.63
N VAL A 24 -3.47 12.54 9.87
CA VAL A 24 -3.76 12.54 8.44
C VAL A 24 -2.60 11.89 7.67
N ILE A 25 -2.93 10.98 6.77
CA ILE A 25 -2.00 10.35 5.85
C ILE A 25 -1.78 11.30 4.66
N GLU A 26 -0.55 11.81 4.54
CA GLU A 26 -0.16 12.77 3.50
C GLU A 26 0.58 12.11 2.31
N ASP A 27 0.93 10.83 2.45
CA ASP A 27 1.64 10.07 1.42
C ASP A 27 0.66 9.20 0.63
N PHE A 28 0.82 9.17 -0.69
CA PHE A 28 -0.09 8.48 -1.61
C PHE A 28 0.70 7.69 -2.65
N ILE A 29 0.20 6.50 -3.01
CA ILE A 29 0.81 5.70 -4.10
C ILE A 29 0.39 6.26 -5.46
N TYR A 30 -0.88 6.60 -5.60
CA TYR A 30 -1.46 7.09 -6.85
C TYR A 30 -2.08 8.48 -6.66
N HIS A 31 -1.52 9.51 -7.29
CA HIS A 31 -2.03 10.88 -7.20
C HIS A 31 -3.16 11.17 -8.19
N ASN A 32 -2.86 11.08 -9.49
CA ASN A 32 -3.82 11.29 -10.56
C ASN A 32 -3.87 10.07 -11.47
N ILE A 33 -4.97 9.30 -11.39
CA ILE A 33 -5.21 8.15 -12.28
C ILE A 33 -6.05 8.65 -13.46
N GLU A 34 -5.42 8.86 -14.62
CA GLU A 34 -6.11 9.31 -15.83
C GLU A 34 -7.00 8.22 -16.42
N ASN A 35 -6.50 6.98 -16.46
CA ASN A 35 -7.24 5.83 -16.96
C ASN A 35 -7.11 4.64 -15.99
N PRO A 36 -8.17 4.29 -15.24
CA PRO A 36 -8.11 3.20 -14.26
C PRO A 36 -7.96 1.81 -14.92
N ASN A 37 -8.17 1.70 -16.23
CA ASN A 37 -7.95 0.46 -17.00
C ASN A 37 -6.54 0.36 -17.60
N ASP A 38 -5.67 1.36 -17.44
CA ASP A 38 -4.27 1.25 -17.85
C ASP A 38 -3.47 0.49 -16.78
N PHE A 39 -3.66 -0.84 -16.77
CA PHE A 39 -2.98 -1.74 -15.84
C PHE A 39 -1.46 -1.69 -15.94
N ARG A 40 -0.91 -1.25 -17.08
CA ARG A 40 0.53 -1.09 -17.24
C ARG A 40 1.00 0.12 -16.44
N GLN A 41 0.39 1.28 -16.66
CA GLN A 41 0.72 2.50 -15.92
C GLN A 41 0.55 2.28 -14.40
N LEU A 42 -0.55 1.67 -13.97
CA LEU A 42 -0.79 1.38 -12.55
C LEU A 42 0.31 0.50 -11.94
N GLN A 43 0.74 -0.55 -12.64
CA GLN A 43 1.81 -1.42 -12.18
C GLN A 43 3.18 -0.72 -12.16
N GLU A 44 3.48 0.12 -13.16
CA GLU A 44 4.70 0.92 -13.20
C GLU A 44 4.76 1.89 -12.02
N THR A 45 3.68 2.60 -11.72
CA THR A 45 3.58 3.47 -10.54
C THR A 45 3.78 2.70 -9.24
N ALA A 46 3.12 1.53 -9.08
CA ALA A 46 3.29 0.70 -7.89
C ALA A 46 4.73 0.23 -7.71
N ASN A 47 5.41 -0.18 -8.80
CA ASN A 47 6.81 -0.59 -8.75
C ASN A 47 7.72 0.56 -8.30
N HIS A 48 7.57 1.74 -8.93
CA HIS A 48 8.34 2.92 -8.56
C HIS A 48 8.14 3.32 -7.10
N TRP A 49 6.90 3.23 -6.60
CA TRP A 49 6.65 3.48 -5.19
C TRP A 49 7.31 2.43 -4.29
N LEU A 50 7.21 1.13 -4.62
CA LEU A 50 7.86 0.05 -3.89
C LEU A 50 9.39 0.17 -3.87
N ASP A 51 10.02 0.78 -4.87
CA ASP A 51 11.46 1.06 -4.88
C ASP A 51 11.90 2.06 -3.80
N THR A 52 10.97 2.88 -3.30
CA THR A 52 11.25 3.84 -2.21
C THR A 52 11.25 3.20 -0.81
N MET A 53 10.92 1.91 -0.71
CA MET A 53 10.73 1.20 0.56
C MET A 53 12.04 0.73 1.24
N HIS A 54 13.21 1.10 0.74
CA HIS A 54 14.51 0.64 1.25
C HIS A 54 14.77 0.98 2.73
N ASP A 55 14.15 2.04 3.25
CA ASP A 55 14.30 2.46 4.65
C ASP A 55 13.21 1.91 5.58
N PHE A 56 12.20 1.23 5.04
CA PHE A 56 10.98 0.86 5.76
C PHE A 56 10.86 -0.65 5.87
N GLU A 57 10.39 -1.10 7.03
CA GLU A 57 10.32 -2.53 7.35
C GLU A 57 8.92 -3.10 7.16
N SER A 58 7.90 -2.27 6.97
CA SER A 58 6.51 -2.69 6.70
C SER A 58 5.66 -1.56 6.10
N ILE A 59 4.53 -1.94 5.52
CA ILE A 59 3.57 -1.02 4.89
C ILE A 59 2.24 -1.10 5.63
N HIS A 60 1.71 0.07 6.00
CA HIS A 60 0.32 0.28 6.38
C HIS A 60 -0.38 1.02 5.24
N LEU A 61 -1.17 0.29 4.45
CA LEU A 61 -1.86 0.80 3.27
C LEU A 61 -3.32 1.11 3.60
N TYR A 62 -3.72 2.38 3.51
CA TYR A 62 -5.09 2.81 3.73
C TYR A 62 -5.88 2.83 2.41
N VAL A 63 -7.03 2.17 2.40
CA VAL A 63 -7.89 2.03 1.21
C VAL A 63 -9.33 2.36 1.54
N THR A 64 -9.98 3.15 0.68
CA THR A 64 -11.38 3.57 0.83
C THR A 64 -12.35 2.82 -0.09
N GLY A 65 -11.82 1.94 -0.95
CA GLY A 65 -12.58 1.11 -1.86
C GLY A 65 -11.69 0.07 -2.55
N LEU A 66 -12.32 -0.98 -3.09
CA LEU A 66 -11.65 -1.96 -3.94
C LEU A 66 -11.53 -1.37 -5.35
N SER A 67 -10.31 -1.29 -5.87
CA SER A 67 -10.02 -0.67 -7.16
C SER A 67 -8.99 -1.46 -7.95
N GLN A 68 -8.93 -1.20 -9.26
CA GLN A 68 -7.89 -1.76 -10.14
C GLN A 68 -6.48 -1.35 -9.68
N ALA A 69 -6.33 -0.15 -9.11
CA ALA A 69 -5.08 0.32 -8.51
C ALA A 69 -4.65 -0.53 -7.30
N LEU A 70 -5.61 -0.93 -6.43
CA LEU A 70 -5.33 -1.85 -5.33
C LEU A 70 -4.88 -3.21 -5.85
N THR A 71 -5.59 -3.77 -6.83
CA THR A 71 -5.21 -5.05 -7.44
C THR A 71 -3.81 -5.00 -8.06
N CYS A 72 -3.49 -3.93 -8.80
CA CYS A 72 -2.15 -3.74 -9.37
C CYS A 72 -1.08 -3.64 -8.30
N PHE A 73 -1.32 -2.85 -7.24
CA PHE A 73 -0.39 -2.71 -6.13
C PHE A 73 -0.12 -4.05 -5.45
N LEU A 74 -1.18 -4.78 -5.07
CA LEU A 74 -1.04 -6.08 -4.43
C LEU A 74 -0.28 -7.07 -5.31
N ALA A 75 -0.56 -7.10 -6.61
CA ALA A 75 0.16 -7.95 -7.55
C ALA A 75 1.65 -7.63 -7.63
N ARG A 76 2.03 -6.34 -7.62
CA ARG A 76 3.45 -5.92 -7.62
C ARG A 76 4.14 -6.18 -6.29
N TRP A 77 3.47 -5.88 -5.17
CA TRP A 77 3.97 -6.17 -3.83
C TRP A 77 4.24 -7.67 -3.64
N THR A 78 3.32 -8.54 -4.07
CA THR A 78 3.51 -9.99 -4.01
C THR A 78 4.70 -10.44 -4.87
N THR A 79 4.77 -10.01 -6.13
CA THR A 79 5.91 -10.36 -7.01
C THR A 79 7.25 -9.93 -6.41
N ARG A 80 7.35 -8.70 -5.92
CA ARG A 80 8.59 -8.19 -5.30
C ARG A 80 9.00 -9.00 -4.08
N ASN A 81 8.06 -9.33 -3.20
CA ASN A 81 8.38 -10.12 -2.01
C ASN A 81 8.82 -11.56 -2.36
N LEU A 82 8.26 -12.17 -3.41
CA LEU A 82 8.72 -13.47 -3.90
C LEU A 82 10.15 -13.41 -4.47
N GLU A 83 10.48 -12.33 -5.19
CA GLU A 83 11.84 -12.09 -5.68
C GLU A 83 12.83 -11.87 -4.54
N MET A 84 12.45 -11.09 -3.51
CA MET A 84 13.25 -10.87 -2.31
C MET A 84 13.52 -12.17 -1.55
N LEU A 85 12.49 -13.00 -1.36
CA LEU A 85 12.64 -14.32 -0.74
C LEU A 85 13.60 -15.22 -1.53
N SER A 86 13.47 -15.22 -2.86
CA SER A 86 14.35 -15.99 -3.75
C SER A 86 15.81 -15.52 -3.68
N ALA A 87 16.03 -14.23 -3.41
CA ALA A 87 17.35 -13.63 -3.21
C ALA A 87 17.87 -13.72 -1.76
N GLY A 88 17.15 -14.38 -0.84
CA GLY A 88 17.53 -14.48 0.58
C GLY A 88 17.35 -13.20 1.39
N SER A 89 16.57 -12.25 0.87
CA SER A 89 16.22 -10.99 1.55
C SER A 89 14.96 -11.13 2.39
N VAL A 90 14.77 -10.23 3.35
CA VAL A 90 13.58 -10.20 4.22
C VAL A 90 12.43 -9.50 3.47
N PRO A 91 11.29 -10.15 3.25
CA PRO A 91 10.14 -9.54 2.58
C PRO A 91 9.51 -8.41 3.42
N ILE A 92 8.83 -7.49 2.74
CA ILE A 92 8.16 -6.33 3.35
C ILE A 92 6.72 -6.72 3.70
N PRO A 93 6.34 -6.83 4.99
CA PRO A 93 4.97 -7.12 5.40
C PRO A 93 4.01 -5.98 5.01
N LEU A 94 2.76 -6.36 4.73
CA LEU A 94 1.69 -5.44 4.37
C LEU A 94 0.49 -5.64 5.28
N THR A 95 0.04 -4.55 5.90
CA THR A 95 -1.27 -4.45 6.52
C THR A 95 -2.11 -3.46 5.73
N VAL A 96 -3.27 -3.92 5.26
CA VAL A 96 -4.24 -3.07 4.57
C VAL A 96 -5.32 -2.65 5.55
N PHE A 97 -5.60 -1.36 5.60
CA PHE A 97 -6.64 -0.73 6.39
C PHE A 97 -7.80 -0.38 5.45
N HIS A 98 -8.90 -1.11 5.56
CA HIS A 98 -10.10 -0.94 4.75
C HIS A 98 -11.08 0.00 5.44
N TRP A 99 -11.46 1.09 4.78
CA TRP A 99 -12.47 2.01 5.31
C TRP A 99 -13.84 1.33 5.36
N ASN A 100 -14.37 1.22 6.57
CA ASN A 100 -15.71 0.74 6.87
C ASN A 100 -16.66 1.94 6.98
N ARG A 101 -17.60 2.03 6.03
CA ARG A 101 -18.56 3.15 5.95
C ARG A 101 -19.67 3.06 7.00
N ASP A 102 -19.94 1.86 7.51
CA ASP A 102 -20.98 1.65 8.50
C ASP A 102 -20.52 2.09 9.89
N THR A 103 -19.22 1.98 10.17
CA THR A 103 -18.61 2.36 11.46
C THR A 103 -17.78 3.63 11.41
N GLU A 104 -17.57 4.21 10.23
CA GLU A 104 -16.67 5.34 10.00
C GLU A 104 -15.26 5.12 10.57
N SER A 105 -14.75 3.90 10.40
CA SER A 105 -13.44 3.48 10.92
C SER A 105 -12.70 2.57 9.94
N TYR A 106 -11.43 2.27 10.21
CA TYR A 106 -10.64 1.33 9.43
C TYR A 106 -10.61 -0.06 10.06
N ASP A 107 -10.90 -1.08 9.26
CA ASP A 107 -10.68 -2.49 9.59
C ASP A 107 -9.36 -2.96 8.98
N SER A 108 -8.47 -3.56 9.78
CA SER A 108 -7.14 -3.98 9.32
C SER A 108 -7.09 -5.44 8.91
N HIS A 109 -6.32 -5.72 7.86
CA HIS A 109 -6.03 -7.05 7.37
C HIS A 109 -4.56 -7.18 7.00
N THR A 110 -3.82 -8.03 7.72
CA THR A 110 -2.42 -8.32 7.41
C THR A 110 -2.35 -9.40 6.35
N PHE A 111 -1.73 -9.07 5.21
CA PHE A 111 -1.55 -10.01 4.10
C PHE A 111 -0.45 -11.00 4.44
N PRO A 112 -0.73 -12.32 4.41
CA PRO A 112 0.31 -13.31 4.60
C PRO A 112 1.22 -13.33 3.37
N LEU A 113 2.51 -13.46 3.62
CA LEU A 113 3.47 -13.87 2.59
C LEU A 113 3.25 -15.36 2.36
N ARG A 114 2.79 -15.74 1.17
CA ARG A 114 2.61 -17.14 0.77
C ARG A 114 3.73 -17.58 -0.14
#